data_AF-A0A7J8MBR9-F1
#
_entry.id   AF-A0A7J8MBR9-F1
#
_cell.length_a   1.000
_cell.length_b   1.000
_cell.length_c   1.000
_cell.angle_alpha   90.00
_cell.angle_beta   90.00
_cell.angle_gamma   90.00
#
_symmetry.space_group_name_H-M   'P 1'
#
loop_
_entity.id
_entity.type
_entity.pdbx_description
1 polymer ?
#
loop_
_entity_poly.entity_id
_entity_poly.type
_entity_poly.pdbx_seq_one_letter_code
_entity_poly.pdbx_strand_id
1 'polypeptide(L)'
;MKQNQVILNTKPSICSAINMATGESGDPEKVNFDDIKEKARRLWDSSPQPVKRFPWNRALENFVQLTLDLTLAVVKYLSVPVLAVSSLSEMSYCAHQRKLTIIPVPLLLGFVLAGFLKETALELSPLLKDAEVPWHLIAIAIFFTLIKLPGPYYPYWGRIFIPHIANGALFRTLWFMFLWYRRSKISGAELPNSLVNVRDSELE
;
A
#
# COMPACT_ATOMS: atom_id res chain seq x y z
N MET A 1 -75.73 29.37 22.53
CA MET A 1 -74.84 28.19 22.62
C MET A 1 -73.94 28.23 21.38
N LYS A 2 -72.64 28.51 21.52
CA LYS A 2 -71.51 27.54 21.51
C LYS A 2 -71.59 26.62 20.27
N GLN A 3 -70.57 26.47 19.44
CA GLN A 3 -69.14 26.38 19.79
C GLN A 3 -68.24 26.51 18.54
N ASN A 4 -67.09 27.17 18.72
CA ASN A 4 -65.92 27.13 17.86
C ASN A 4 -65.51 25.70 17.51
N GLN A 5 -65.21 25.42 16.24
CA GLN A 5 -64.36 24.28 15.88
C GLN A 5 -62.94 24.75 15.61
N VAL A 6 -62.06 24.24 16.46
CA VAL A 6 -60.62 24.46 16.51
C VAL A 6 -59.96 23.65 15.40
N ILE A 7 -59.15 24.32 14.57
CA ILE A 7 -58.24 23.68 13.63
C ILE A 7 -57.10 23.04 14.45
N LEU A 8 -57.01 21.71 14.44
CA LEU A 8 -55.89 20.96 15.02
C LEU A 8 -55.16 20.15 13.94
N ASN A 9 -54.01 20.72 13.56
CA ASN A 9 -52.75 20.10 13.15
C ASN A 9 -52.63 18.56 13.22
N THR A 10 -52.11 17.93 12.17
CA THR A 10 -51.09 16.87 12.36
C THR A 10 -50.15 16.76 11.15
N LYS A 11 -48.97 17.35 11.29
CA LYS A 11 -47.75 17.05 10.52
C LYS A 11 -47.43 15.54 10.63
N PRO A 12 -47.09 14.81 9.55
CA PRO A 12 -46.65 13.43 9.69
C PRO A 12 -45.24 13.45 10.30
N SER A 13 -45.14 13.20 11.61
CA SER A 13 -43.86 12.82 12.21
C SER A 13 -43.54 11.42 11.71
N ILE A 14 -42.54 11.30 10.85
CA ILE A 14 -41.89 10.03 10.56
C ILE A 14 -41.17 9.63 11.85
N CYS A 15 -41.88 8.99 12.76
CA CYS A 15 -41.30 8.27 13.87
C CYS A 15 -40.65 7.03 13.28
N SER A 16 -39.34 7.09 13.05
CA SER A 16 -38.55 5.90 12.85
C SER A 16 -38.58 5.11 14.17
N ALA A 17 -39.54 4.21 14.30
CA ALA A 17 -39.61 3.26 15.39
C ALA A 17 -38.45 2.28 15.22
N ILE A 18 -37.32 2.59 15.86
CA ILE A 18 -36.23 1.65 16.03
C ILE A 18 -36.72 0.64 17.06
N ASN A 19 -37.24 -0.49 16.59
CA ASN A 19 -37.44 -1.67 17.41
C ASN A 19 -36.05 -2.17 17.83
N MET A 20 -35.56 -1.74 19.00
CA MET A 20 -34.46 -2.40 19.67
C MET A 20 -35.00 -3.70 20.27
N ALA A 21 -34.97 -4.77 19.48
CA ALA A 21 -34.92 -6.10 20.07
C ALA A 21 -33.59 -6.19 20.82
N THR A 22 -33.65 -6.13 22.15
CA THR A 22 -32.58 -6.56 23.05
C THR A 22 -32.38 -8.06 22.84
N GLY A 23 -31.69 -8.40 21.76
CA GLY A 23 -31.15 -9.71 21.49
C GLY A 23 -29.86 -9.85 22.27
N GLU A 24 -29.93 -10.64 23.32
CA GLU A 24 -28.85 -11.41 23.93
C GLU A 24 -27.57 -11.43 23.07
N SER A 25 -26.53 -10.75 23.55
CA SER A 25 -25.15 -10.86 23.06
C SER A 25 -24.61 -12.24 23.41
N GLY A 26 -25.17 -13.28 22.81
CA GLY A 26 -24.68 -14.65 22.90
C GLY A 26 -23.52 -14.84 21.92
N ASP A 27 -22.33 -15.05 22.48
CA ASP A 27 -21.10 -15.66 21.91
C ASP A 27 -20.60 -15.16 20.54
N PRO A 28 -19.28 -15.04 20.27
CA PRO A 28 -18.80 -14.64 18.96
C PRO A 28 -19.03 -15.79 17.97
N GLU A 29 -20.22 -15.82 17.39
CA GLU A 29 -20.58 -16.69 16.28
C GLU A 29 -19.48 -16.58 15.22
N LYS A 30 -18.89 -17.73 14.85
CA LYS A 30 -17.88 -17.82 13.79
C LYS A 30 -18.41 -17.09 12.57
N VAL A 31 -17.87 -15.91 12.28
CA VAL A 31 -18.17 -15.13 11.08
C VAL A 31 -17.91 -15.98 9.84
N ASN A 32 -18.96 -16.59 9.32
CA ASN A 32 -18.87 -17.47 8.18
C ASN A 32 -18.86 -16.62 6.91
N PHE A 33 -17.87 -16.82 6.05
CA PHE A 33 -17.73 -16.07 4.81
C PHE A 33 -18.95 -16.24 3.90
N ASP A 34 -19.61 -17.41 3.96
CA ASP A 34 -20.83 -17.68 3.20
C ASP A 34 -22.00 -16.80 3.64
N ASP A 35 -22.16 -16.56 4.94
CA ASP A 35 -23.21 -15.68 5.47
C ASP A 35 -22.98 -14.21 5.11
N ILE A 36 -21.72 -13.77 5.14
CA ILE A 36 -21.34 -12.41 4.72
C ILE A 36 -21.63 -12.22 3.22
N LYS A 37 -21.28 -13.22 2.40
CA LYS A 37 -21.53 -13.22 0.97
C LYS A 37 -23.02 -13.20 0.65
N GLU A 38 -23.83 -13.97 1.38
CA GLU A 38 -25.28 -13.97 1.19
C GLU A 38 -25.90 -12.62 1.61
N LYS A 39 -25.49 -12.05 2.76
CA LYS A 39 -25.94 -10.72 3.20
C LYS A 39 -25.55 -9.63 2.20
N ALA A 40 -24.31 -9.66 1.69
CA ALA A 40 -23.86 -8.72 0.66
C ALA A 40 -24.68 -8.85 -0.63
N ARG A 41 -25.04 -10.08 -1.02
CA ARG A 41 -25.87 -10.34 -2.21
C ARG A 41 -27.29 -9.79 -2.03
N ARG A 42 -27.92 -10.02 -0.86
CA ARG A 42 -29.24 -9.44 -0.54
C ARG A 42 -29.23 -7.91 -0.50
N LEU A 43 -28.16 -7.30 -0.01
CA LEU A 43 -27.96 -5.84 -0.02
C LEU A 43 -27.74 -5.28 -1.42
N TRP A 44 -27.02 -6.01 -2.26
CA TRP A 44 -26.85 -5.67 -3.67
C TRP A 44 -28.18 -5.72 -4.42
N ASP A 45 -28.99 -6.76 -4.18
CA ASP A 45 -30.28 -6.96 -4.84
C ASP A 45 -31.33 -5.94 -4.39
N SER A 46 -31.30 -5.49 -3.13
CA SER A 46 -32.19 -4.42 -2.63
C SER A 46 -31.76 -3.01 -3.03
N SER A 47 -30.59 -2.86 -3.65
CA SER A 47 -30.04 -1.56 -4.05
C SER A 47 -30.80 -0.94 -5.23
N PRO A 48 -31.05 0.39 -5.23
CA PRO A 48 -31.81 1.06 -6.29
C PRO A 48 -31.07 1.08 -7.64
N GLN A 49 -31.83 1.15 -8.75
CA GLN A 49 -31.29 1.06 -10.12
C GLN A 49 -30.09 1.98 -10.44
N PRO A 50 -30.00 3.23 -9.94
CA PRO A 50 -28.84 4.09 -10.20
C PRO A 50 -27.51 3.51 -9.66
N VAL A 51 -27.55 2.79 -8.53
CA VAL A 51 -26.37 2.15 -7.93
C VAL A 51 -25.94 0.94 -8.74
N LYS A 52 -26.90 0.16 -9.25
CA LYS A 52 -26.61 -1.01 -10.09
C LYS A 52 -26.09 -0.66 -11.48
N ARG A 53 -26.54 0.47 -12.06
CA ARG A 53 -26.11 0.96 -13.37
C ARG A 53 -24.79 1.74 -13.35
N PHE A 54 -24.29 2.07 -12.17
CA PHE A 54 -23.03 2.78 -12.03
C PHE A 54 -21.87 1.92 -12.59
N PRO A 55 -20.92 2.51 -13.34
CA PRO A 55 -19.80 1.77 -13.93
C PRO A 55 -18.74 1.42 -12.87
N TRP A 56 -19.07 0.49 -11.96
CA TRP A 56 -18.23 0.10 -10.82
C TRP A 56 -16.83 -0.36 -11.22
N ASN A 57 -16.68 -1.15 -12.29
CA ASN A 57 -15.36 -1.58 -12.76
C ASN A 57 -14.48 -0.38 -13.14
N ARG A 58 -15.04 0.55 -13.94
CA ARG A 58 -14.29 1.73 -14.37
C ARG A 58 -13.96 2.65 -13.20
N ALA A 59 -14.90 2.84 -12.27
CA ALA A 59 -14.65 3.65 -11.09
C ALA A 59 -13.57 3.01 -10.19
N LEU A 60 -13.58 1.69 -10.03
CA LEU A 60 -12.59 0.95 -9.27
C LEU A 60 -11.22 1.00 -9.94
N GLU A 61 -11.13 0.82 -11.26
CA GLU A 61 -9.88 0.95 -12.03
C GLU A 61 -9.26 2.34 -11.83
N ASN A 62 -10.05 3.41 -12.01
CA ASN A 62 -9.57 4.77 -11.80
C ASN A 62 -9.19 5.04 -10.34
N PHE A 63 -9.96 4.53 -9.39
CA PHE A 63 -9.68 4.68 -7.97
C PHE A 63 -8.38 3.97 -7.57
N VAL A 64 -8.18 2.75 -8.05
CA VAL A 64 -6.94 1.98 -7.84
C VAL A 64 -5.75 2.72 -8.46
N GLN A 65 -5.89 3.19 -9.69
CA GLN A 65 -4.83 3.94 -10.36
C GLN A 65 -4.48 5.24 -9.60
N LEU A 66 -5.48 6.00 -9.15
CA LEU A 66 -5.28 7.21 -8.35
C LEU A 66 -4.60 6.90 -7.00
N THR A 67 -5.05 5.84 -6.34
CA THR A 67 -4.50 5.39 -5.05
C THR A 67 -3.05 4.95 -5.22
N LEU A 68 -2.73 4.22 -6.29
CA LEU A 68 -1.37 3.79 -6.59
C LEU A 68 -0.47 4.99 -6.91
N ASP A 69 -0.94 5.94 -7.73
CA ASP A 69 -0.17 7.14 -8.07
C ASP A 69 0.11 8.02 -6.84
N LEU A 70 -0.91 8.22 -6.00
CA LEU A 70 -0.75 8.93 -4.73
C LEU A 70 0.22 8.19 -3.80
N THR A 71 0.07 6.87 -3.66
CA THR A 71 0.96 6.05 -2.82
C THR A 71 2.40 6.14 -3.33
N LEU A 72 2.61 6.07 -4.65
CA LEU A 72 3.93 6.19 -5.26
C LEU A 72 4.54 7.58 -4.99
N ALA A 73 3.74 8.65 -5.12
CA ALA A 73 4.17 10.01 -4.80
C ALA A 73 4.55 10.14 -3.32
N VAL A 74 3.70 9.66 -2.41
CA VAL A 74 3.96 9.68 -0.96
C VAL A 74 5.22 8.89 -0.63
N VAL A 75 5.36 7.66 -1.11
CA VAL A 75 6.55 6.84 -0.89
C VAL A 75 7.81 7.53 -1.43
N LYS A 76 7.73 8.15 -2.61
CA LYS A 76 8.85 8.91 -3.18
C LYS A 76 9.32 10.05 -2.27
N TYR A 77 8.38 10.83 -1.71
CA TYR A 77 8.73 11.99 -0.89
C TYR A 77 8.98 11.67 0.58
N LEU A 78 8.31 10.68 1.16
CA LEU A 78 8.47 10.29 2.56
C LEU A 78 9.58 9.27 2.79
N SER A 79 9.90 8.40 1.83
CA SER A 79 10.89 7.33 2.06
C SER A 79 12.24 7.89 2.49
N VAL A 80 12.76 8.90 1.80
CA VAL A 80 14.08 9.47 2.11
C VAL A 80 14.08 10.16 3.49
N PRO A 81 13.18 11.10 3.80
CA PRO A 81 13.14 11.73 5.13
C PRO A 81 12.89 10.74 6.26
N VAL A 82 11.94 9.82 6.11
CA VAL A 82 11.59 8.87 7.17
C VAL A 82 12.74 7.90 7.43
N LEU A 83 13.36 7.37 6.38
CA LEU A 83 14.51 6.48 6.53
C LEU A 83 15.73 7.24 7.07
N ALA A 84 15.93 8.50 6.68
CA ALA A 84 17.02 9.32 7.19
C ALA A 84 16.83 9.61 8.68
N VAL A 85 15.65 10.07 9.11
CA VAL A 85 15.35 10.35 10.52
C VAL A 85 15.42 9.07 11.35
N SER A 86 14.88 7.96 10.86
CA SER A 86 14.96 6.66 11.55
C SER A 86 16.39 6.13 11.64
N SER A 87 17.20 6.28 10.60
CA SER A 87 18.61 5.87 10.63
C SER A 87 19.42 6.77 11.57
N LEU A 88 19.15 8.07 11.56
CA LEU A 88 19.84 9.04 12.42
C LEU A 88 19.49 8.83 13.90
N SER A 89 18.23 8.52 14.23
CA SER A 89 17.83 8.23 15.61
C SER A 89 18.50 6.95 16.14
N GLU A 90 18.59 5.90 15.32
CA GLU A 90 19.29 4.65 15.65
C GLU A 90 20.81 4.85 15.78
N MET A 91 21.40 5.63 14.87
CA MET A 91 22.84 5.92 14.89
C MET A 91 23.20 6.81 16.08
N SER A 92 22.35 7.77 16.44
CA SER A 92 22.50 8.59 17.64
C SER A 92 22.41 7.74 18.92
N TYR A 93 21.48 6.79 18.98
CA TYR A 93 21.39 5.84 20.11
C TYR A 93 22.65 4.98 20.25
N CYS A 94 23.18 4.46 19.13
CA CYS A 94 24.41 3.67 19.13
C CYS A 94 25.67 4.53 19.40
N ALA A 95 25.67 5.80 18.98
CA ALA A 95 26.71 6.77 19.30
C ALA A 95 26.78 7.00 20.82
N HIS A 96 25.62 7.20 21.46
CA HIS A 96 25.51 7.33 22.90
C HIS A 96 26.05 6.09 23.64
N GLN A 97 25.84 4.88 23.09
CA GLN A 97 26.38 3.63 23.66
C GLN A 97 27.84 3.35 23.31
N ARG A 98 28.54 4.25 22.58
CA ARG A 98 29.90 4.03 22.05
C ARG A 98 30.05 2.77 21.19
N LYS A 99 29.00 2.36 20.49
CA LYS A 99 28.98 1.16 19.61
C LYS A 99 29.02 1.50 18.12
N LEU A 100 29.37 2.74 17.76
CA LEU A 100 29.34 3.23 16.38
C LEU A 100 30.19 2.41 15.39
N THR A 101 31.33 1.87 15.86
CA THR A 101 32.24 1.04 15.07
C THR A 101 31.67 -0.32 14.66
N ILE A 102 30.61 -0.79 15.33
CA ILE A 102 29.98 -2.09 15.04
C ILE A 102 28.89 -1.94 13.96
N ILE A 103 28.37 -0.73 13.73
CA ILE A 103 27.29 -0.41 12.77
C ILE A 103 27.60 -0.71 11.29
N PRO A 104 28.81 -0.47 10.73
CA PRO A 104 29.04 -0.66 9.31
C PRO A 104 28.90 -2.14 8.88
N VAL A 105 29.19 -3.08 9.78
CA VAL A 105 29.09 -4.52 9.51
C VAL A 105 27.66 -4.97 9.20
N PRO A 106 26.65 -4.79 10.08
CA PRO A 106 25.26 -5.11 9.77
C PRO A 106 24.72 -4.34 8.56
N LEU A 107 25.12 -3.08 8.39
CA LEU A 107 24.69 -2.28 7.25
C LEU A 107 25.17 -2.87 5.92
N LEU A 108 26.45 -3.25 5.83
CA LEU A 108 26.99 -3.93 4.66
C LEU A 108 26.36 -5.32 4.45
N LEU A 109 26.11 -6.06 5.53
CA LEU A 109 25.45 -7.35 5.46
C LEU A 109 24.05 -7.23 4.84
N GLY A 110 23.26 -6.25 5.29
CA GLY A 110 21.95 -5.96 4.71
C GLY A 110 22.02 -5.57 3.24
N PHE A 111 23.01 -4.76 2.87
CA PHE A 111 23.24 -4.35 1.49
C PHE A 111 23.53 -5.54 0.57
N VAL A 112 24.40 -6.46 0.99
CA VAL A 112 24.72 -7.68 0.23
C VAL A 112 23.51 -8.60 0.15
N LEU A 113 22.81 -8.79 1.27
CA LEU A 113 21.63 -9.65 1.34
C LEU A 113 20.52 -9.19 0.38
N ALA A 114 20.25 -7.89 0.28
CA ALA A 114 19.29 -7.36 -0.68
C ALA A 114 19.71 -7.59 -2.15
N GLY A 115 21.02 -7.55 -2.43
CA GLY A 115 21.56 -7.92 -3.74
C GLY A 115 21.29 -9.38 -4.08
N PHE A 116 21.60 -10.27 -3.13
CA PHE A 116 21.36 -11.70 -3.28
C PHE A 116 19.88 -12.03 -3.45
N LEU A 117 19.00 -11.47 -2.60
CA LEU A 117 17.55 -11.67 -2.71
C LEU A 117 16.99 -11.23 -4.06
N LYS A 118 17.50 -10.13 -4.63
CA LYS A 118 17.12 -9.68 -5.96
C LYS A 118 17.55 -10.69 -7.03
N GLU A 119 18.79 -11.15 -6.97
CA GLU A 119 19.33 -12.14 -7.93
C GLU A 119 18.55 -13.45 -7.85
N THR A 120 18.35 -13.99 -6.64
CA THR A 120 17.54 -15.19 -6.40
C THR A 120 16.09 -15.02 -6.87
N ALA A 121 15.47 -13.86 -6.64
CA ALA A 121 14.10 -13.62 -7.11
C ALA A 121 14.00 -13.64 -8.65
N LEU A 122 15.02 -13.14 -9.34
CA LEU A 122 15.09 -13.16 -10.80
C LEU A 122 15.42 -14.55 -11.36
N GLU A 123 16.23 -15.34 -10.65
CA GLU A 123 16.52 -16.73 -11.02
C GLU A 123 15.28 -17.62 -10.85
N LEU A 124 14.55 -17.48 -9.74
CA LEU A 124 13.35 -18.27 -9.45
C LEU A 124 12.19 -17.97 -10.39
N SER A 125 12.12 -16.74 -10.90
CA SER A 125 11.10 -16.38 -11.87
C SER A 125 11.62 -15.32 -12.83
N PRO A 126 12.14 -15.76 -13.99
CA PRO A 126 12.63 -14.84 -15.02
C PRO A 126 11.50 -13.96 -15.58
N LEU A 127 10.24 -14.37 -15.38
CA LEU A 127 9.05 -13.60 -15.75
C LEU A 127 8.96 -12.25 -15.01
N LEU A 128 9.61 -12.12 -13.84
CA LEU A 128 9.73 -10.82 -13.14
C LEU A 128 10.74 -9.87 -13.78
N LYS A 129 11.54 -10.33 -14.74
CA LYS A 129 12.47 -9.49 -15.51
C LYS A 129 11.75 -8.67 -16.57
N ASP A 130 10.68 -9.23 -17.13
CA ASP A 130 9.87 -8.61 -18.20
C ASP A 130 8.62 -7.90 -17.65
N ALA A 131 8.42 -7.92 -16.33
CA ALA A 131 7.30 -7.24 -15.70
C ALA A 131 7.42 -5.71 -15.80
N GLU A 132 6.30 -5.07 -16.14
CA GLU A 132 6.18 -3.61 -16.24
C GLU A 132 6.39 -2.89 -14.88
N VAL A 133 6.32 -3.63 -13.77
CA VAL A 133 6.54 -3.14 -12.40
C VAL A 133 7.52 -4.08 -11.67
N PRO A 134 8.52 -3.56 -10.93
CA PRO A 134 9.52 -4.38 -10.25
C PRO A 134 8.97 -5.00 -8.95
N TRP A 135 8.02 -5.93 -9.07
CA TRP A 135 7.34 -6.58 -7.95
C TRP A 135 8.29 -7.26 -6.96
N HIS A 136 9.39 -7.84 -7.44
CA HIS A 136 10.42 -8.44 -6.58
C HIS A 136 11.06 -7.40 -5.65
N LEU A 137 11.37 -6.20 -6.15
CA LEU A 137 11.95 -5.12 -5.32
C LEU A 137 10.95 -4.62 -4.29
N ILE A 138 9.66 -4.53 -4.65
CA ILE A 138 8.59 -4.15 -3.72
C ILE A 138 8.46 -5.19 -2.60
N ALA A 139 8.45 -6.49 -2.94
CA ALA A 139 8.38 -7.56 -1.96
C ALA A 139 9.57 -7.55 -0.99
N ILE A 140 10.80 -7.35 -1.51
CA ILE A 140 12.02 -7.23 -0.69
C ILE A 140 11.92 -6.01 0.24
N ALA A 141 11.46 -4.86 -0.26
CA ALA A 141 11.31 -3.65 0.54
C ALA A 141 10.27 -3.84 1.66
N ILE A 142 9.13 -4.47 1.38
CA ILE A 142 8.10 -4.78 2.38
C ILE A 142 8.68 -5.72 3.44
N PHE A 143 9.36 -6.78 3.04
CA PHE A 143 9.97 -7.75 3.96
C PHE A 143 10.92 -7.09 4.97
N PHE A 144 11.87 -6.27 4.50
CA PHE A 144 12.80 -5.58 5.40
C PHE A 144 12.13 -4.47 6.23
N THR A 145 11.08 -3.83 5.71
CA THR A 145 10.29 -2.88 6.49
C THR A 145 9.55 -3.58 7.63
N LEU A 146 8.92 -4.73 7.37
CA LEU A 146 8.24 -5.52 8.39
C LEU A 146 9.21 -6.03 9.47
N ILE A 147 10.43 -6.41 9.09
CA ILE A 147 11.50 -6.76 10.04
C ILE A 147 11.93 -5.55 10.87
N LYS A 148 11.92 -4.34 10.29
CA LYS A 148 12.33 -3.11 10.99
C LYS A 148 11.29 -2.64 12.03
N LEU A 149 10.00 -2.79 11.75
CA LEU A 149 8.90 -2.28 12.60
C LEU A 149 8.93 -2.75 14.07
N PRO A 150 9.18 -4.03 14.39
CA PRO A 150 9.31 -4.49 15.79
C PRO A 150 10.66 -4.11 16.43
N GLY A 151 11.43 -3.19 15.83
CA GLY A 151 12.71 -2.67 16.32
C GLY A 151 12.87 -2.57 17.84
N PRO A 152 11.94 -1.91 18.56
CA PRO A 152 12.00 -1.77 20.02
C PRO A 152 11.78 -3.07 20.80
N TYR A 153 11.10 -4.06 20.22
CA TYR A 153 10.79 -5.32 20.89
C TYR A 153 11.92 -6.35 20.77
N TYR A 154 12.93 -6.09 19.93
CA TYR A 154 14.06 -6.99 19.81
C TYR A 154 14.93 -7.03 21.07
N PRO A 155 15.59 -8.17 21.36
CA PRO A 155 16.59 -8.28 22.41
C PRO A 155 17.76 -7.32 22.15
N TYR A 156 18.54 -7.00 23.19
CA TYR A 156 19.56 -5.92 23.18
C TYR A 156 20.44 -5.90 21.91
N TRP A 157 21.05 -7.03 21.56
CA TRP A 157 21.86 -7.14 20.35
C TRP A 157 21.04 -7.06 19.05
N GLY A 158 19.82 -7.60 19.07
CA GLY A 158 18.87 -7.48 17.96
C GLY A 158 18.50 -6.03 17.65
N ARG A 159 18.37 -5.17 18.67
CA ARG A 159 18.10 -3.73 18.46
C ARG A 159 19.24 -3.00 17.76
N ILE A 160 20.47 -3.50 17.88
CA ILE A 160 21.64 -2.91 17.21
C ILE A 160 21.78 -3.50 15.80
N PHE A 161 21.71 -4.82 15.64
CA PHE A 161 21.97 -5.45 14.35
C PHE A 161 20.79 -5.39 13.38
N ILE A 162 19.57 -5.73 13.82
CA ILE A 162 18.42 -5.94 12.94
C ILE A 162 18.01 -4.64 12.22
N PRO A 163 17.89 -3.48 12.88
CA PRO A 163 17.56 -2.23 12.21
C PRO A 163 18.62 -1.77 11.21
N HIS A 164 19.91 -1.98 11.51
CA HIS A 164 21.01 -1.62 10.61
C HIS A 164 21.12 -2.54 9.39
N ILE A 165 20.87 -3.84 9.56
CA ILE A 165 20.71 -4.79 8.44
C ILE A 165 19.54 -4.34 7.55
N ALA A 166 18.38 -4.04 8.16
CA ALA A 166 17.23 -3.57 7.41
C ALA A 166 17.52 -2.25 6.67
N ASN A 167 18.23 -1.30 7.28
CA ASN A 167 18.61 -0.03 6.63
C ASN A 167 19.50 -0.26 5.40
N GLY A 168 20.53 -1.11 5.53
CA GLY A 168 21.41 -1.45 4.41
C GLY A 168 20.66 -2.11 3.25
N ALA A 169 19.77 -3.04 3.59
CA ALA A 169 18.94 -3.73 2.61
C ALA A 169 17.93 -2.80 1.91
N LEU A 170 17.23 -1.95 2.67
CA LEU A 170 16.28 -0.97 2.14
C LEU A 170 16.98 0.06 1.27
N PHE A 171 18.14 0.57 1.68
CA PHE A 171 18.93 1.49 0.87
C PHE A 171 19.30 0.87 -0.48
N ARG A 172 19.80 -0.37 -0.48
CA ARG A 172 20.15 -1.09 -1.71
C ARG A 172 18.93 -1.34 -2.60
N THR A 173 17.80 -1.71 -2.00
CA THR A 173 16.55 -1.99 -2.72
C THR A 173 15.97 -0.72 -3.35
N LEU A 174 15.97 0.40 -2.61
CA LEU A 174 15.56 1.71 -3.13
C LEU A 174 16.48 2.18 -4.25
N TRP A 175 17.79 1.95 -4.14
CA TRP A 175 18.72 2.25 -5.22
C TRP A 175 18.39 1.47 -6.50
N PHE A 176 18.09 0.18 -6.40
CA PHE A 176 17.65 -0.61 -7.54
C PHE A 176 16.32 -0.11 -8.13
N MET A 177 15.37 0.26 -7.28
CA MET A 177 14.09 0.80 -7.70
C MET A 177 14.27 2.15 -8.41
N PHE A 178 15.16 3.01 -7.90
CA PHE A 178 15.53 4.28 -8.53
C PHE A 178 16.18 4.09 -9.90
N LEU A 179 17.14 3.15 -10.02
CA LEU A 179 17.77 2.82 -11.30
C LEU A 179 16.76 2.28 -12.31
N TRP A 180 15.83 1.43 -11.85
CA TRP A 180 14.74 0.92 -12.69
C TRP A 180 13.84 2.07 -13.18
N TYR A 181 13.43 2.98 -12.30
CA TYR A 181 12.62 4.14 -12.64
C TYR A 181 13.33 5.09 -13.63
N ARG A 182 14.63 5.31 -13.45
CA ARG A 182 15.41 6.11 -14.39
C ARG A 182 15.48 5.45 -15.78
N ARG A 183 15.61 4.13 -15.84
CA ARG A 183 15.64 3.36 -17.09
C ARG A 183 14.29 3.40 -17.82
N SER A 184 13.17 3.25 -17.11
CA SER A 184 11.83 3.29 -17.73
C SER A 184 11.51 4.67 -18.30
N LYS A 185 11.90 5.75 -17.63
CA LYS A 185 11.74 7.13 -18.16
C LYS A 185 12.52 7.36 -19.47
N ILE A 186 13.71 6.78 -19.60
CA ILE A 186 14.52 6.91 -20.82
C ILE A 186 13.91 6.09 -21.96
N SER A 187 13.49 4.85 -21.71
CA SER A 187 12.85 3.99 -22.71
C SER A 187 11.50 4.53 -23.20
N GLY A 188 10.71 5.14 -22.31
CA GLY A 188 9.44 5.79 -22.68
C GLY A 188 9.62 7.07 -23.53
N ALA A 189 10.79 7.70 -23.48
CA ALA A 189 11.11 8.88 -24.28
C ALA A 189 11.62 8.54 -25.70
N GLU A 190 12.00 7.30 -25.98
CA GLU A 190 12.40 6.86 -27.34
C GLU A 190 11.22 6.44 -28.23
N LEU A 191 10.09 6.02 -27.65
CA LEU A 191 8.91 5.56 -28.41
C LEU A 191 8.17 6.64 -29.25
N PRO A 192 8.22 7.96 -28.97
CA PRO A 192 7.55 8.96 -29.81
C PRO A 192 8.20 9.19 -31.18
N ASN A 193 9.52 8.96 -31.30
CA ASN A 193 10.28 9.41 -32.47
C ASN A 193 10.45 8.34 -33.54
N SER A 194 10.33 7.04 -33.22
CA SER A 194 10.46 5.97 -34.20
C SER A 194 9.18 5.74 -35.03
N LEU A 195 7.99 5.98 -34.45
CA LEU A 195 6.71 5.86 -35.16
C LEU A 195 6.38 7.03 -36.09
N VAL A 196 7.12 8.14 -35.97
CA VAL A 196 7.08 9.26 -36.91
C VAL A 196 7.96 8.93 -38.12
N ASN A 197 9.19 8.44 -37.89
CA ASN A 197 10.15 8.18 -38.97
C ASN A 197 9.78 7.00 -39.90
N VAL A 198 8.98 6.03 -39.42
CA VAL A 198 8.49 4.91 -40.25
C VAL A 198 7.33 5.35 -41.17
N ARG A 199 6.52 6.32 -40.76
CA ARG A 199 5.41 6.79 -41.60
C ARG A 199 5.85 7.68 -42.76
N ASP A 200 6.98 8.37 -42.60
CA ASP A 200 7.53 9.25 -43.63
C ASP A 200 8.36 8.47 -44.67
N SER A 201 8.74 7.22 -44.39
CA SER A 201 9.53 6.37 -45.31
C SER A 201 8.70 5.36 -46.12
N GLU A 202 7.41 5.18 -45.82
CA GLU A 202 6.48 4.38 -46.65
C GLU A 202 5.72 5.21 -47.70
N LEU A 203 6.00 6.53 -47.79
CA LEU A 203 5.36 7.45 -48.73
C LEU A 203 6.32 8.01 -49.80
N GLU A 204 7.56 7.52 -49.89
CA GLU A 204 8.51 7.82 -50.98
C GLU A 204 8.70 6.66 -51.95
#